data_AF-A0A8B8C8Y0-F1
#
_entry.id   AF-A0A8B8C8Y0-F1
#
_cell.length_a   1.000
_cell.length_b   1.000
_cell.length_c   1.000
_cell.angle_alpha   90.00
_cell.angle_beta   90.00
_cell.angle_gamma   90.00
#
_symmetry.space_group_name_H-M   'P 1'
#
loop_
_entity.id
_entity.type
_entity.pdbx_description
1 polymer ?
#
loop_
_entity_poly.entity_id
_entity_poly.type
_entity_poly.pdbx_seq_one_letter_code
_entity_poly.pdbx_strand_id
1 'polypeptide(L)'
;MQKGTCFSCKSGFYGSKCCAAGWYGSGCIQQCRGHCKHSVPCNHVTGLCDNGCSDEWKGTFCEIEKVVTFKYKTVSQSTTYPGIKYDARYAVDKNVTTCARTEVIGTTSVDQTVWWKVDLGVMSIVQRVNILFRDYTGFEMRQRGRFAGFSIHVSTDDKMNSESLCYRDEGVLPPLNFTTECAVLNQAFMVKTVLSVPQIVSTIHVI
;
A
#
# COMPACT_ATOMS: atom_id res chain seq x y z
N MET A 1 -25.97 -7.09 52.17
CA MET A 1 -25.28 -7.03 50.86
C MET A 1 -25.91 -5.89 50.06
N GLN A 2 -25.29 -4.71 49.99
CA GLN A 2 -25.80 -3.62 49.15
C GLN A 2 -25.03 -3.61 47.83
N LYS A 3 -25.70 -4.02 46.73
CA LYS A 3 -25.22 -3.81 45.36
C LYS A 3 -25.53 -2.36 44.96
N GLY A 4 -24.63 -1.45 45.28
CA GLY A 4 -24.66 -0.08 44.77
C GLY A 4 -24.07 -0.05 43.36
N THR A 5 -24.91 0.15 42.35
CA THR A 5 -24.45 0.53 41.01
C THR A 5 -24.05 2.00 41.04
N CYS A 6 -22.76 2.29 40.89
CA CYS A 6 -22.30 3.66 40.69
C CYS A 6 -22.77 4.09 39.28
N PHE A 7 -23.83 4.91 39.21
CA PHE A 7 -24.45 5.34 37.95
C PHE A 7 -23.70 6.48 37.24
N SER A 8 -22.58 6.95 37.79
CA SER A 8 -21.82 8.06 37.22
C SER A 8 -20.32 7.88 37.45
N CYS A 9 -19.56 8.13 36.38
CA CYS A 9 -18.11 8.16 36.45
C CYS A 9 -17.60 9.56 36.80
N LYS A 10 -16.41 9.62 37.40
CA LYS A 10 -15.67 10.87 37.59
C LYS A 10 -15.37 11.50 36.23
N SER A 11 -15.35 12.84 36.15
CA SER A 11 -14.99 13.57 34.91
C SER A 11 -13.74 13.00 34.27
N GLY A 12 -13.83 12.64 32.99
CA GLY A 12 -12.76 11.96 32.23
C GLY A 12 -12.92 10.43 32.13
N PHE A 13 -13.89 9.84 32.81
CA PHE A 13 -14.20 8.41 32.77
C PHE A 13 -15.66 8.17 32.32
N TYR A 14 -15.95 7.04 31.67
CA TYR A 14 -17.28 6.78 31.07
C TYR A 14 -17.78 5.33 31.31
N GLY A 15 -19.09 5.18 31.52
CA GLY A 15 -19.86 3.92 31.55
C GLY A 15 -19.77 3.05 32.81
N SER A 16 -20.25 1.79 32.77
CA SER A 16 -20.42 0.95 33.97
C SER A 16 -19.11 0.44 34.59
N LYS A 17 -18.01 0.49 33.83
CA LYS A 17 -16.65 0.15 34.27
C LYS A 17 -15.72 1.35 34.41
N CYS A 18 -16.20 2.57 34.11
CA CYS A 18 -15.44 3.83 34.18
C CYS A 18 -14.00 3.73 33.65
N CYS A 19 -13.83 3.70 32.33
CA CYS A 19 -12.50 3.80 31.71
C CYS A 19 -12.15 5.23 31.33
N ALA A 20 -10.87 5.58 31.44
CA ALA A 20 -10.34 6.83 30.94
C ALA A 20 -10.58 6.92 29.43
N ALA A 21 -10.79 8.13 28.91
CA ALA A 21 -10.92 8.34 27.47
C ALA A 21 -9.74 7.70 26.71
N GLY A 22 -10.04 6.92 25.67
CA GLY A 22 -9.03 6.19 24.92
C GLY A 22 -8.67 4.82 25.49
N TRP A 23 -9.39 4.30 26.48
CA TRP A 23 -9.19 2.96 27.05
C TRP A 23 -10.48 2.16 27.11
N TYR A 24 -10.37 0.84 26.94
CA TYR A 24 -11.50 -0.09 26.95
C TYR A 24 -11.14 -1.46 27.55
N GLY A 25 -12.16 -2.31 27.67
CA GLY A 25 -12.02 -3.69 28.12
C GLY A 25 -12.08 -3.84 29.64
N SER A 26 -11.95 -5.08 30.12
CA SER A 26 -11.99 -5.33 31.56
C SER A 26 -10.76 -4.75 32.26
N GLY A 27 -10.97 -3.85 33.23
CA GLY A 27 -9.89 -3.15 33.91
C GLY A 27 -9.23 -2.03 33.10
N CYS A 28 -9.80 -1.66 31.94
CA CYS A 28 -9.33 -0.53 31.12
C CYS A 28 -7.86 -0.65 30.70
N ILE A 29 -7.39 -1.87 30.43
CA ILE A 29 -5.99 -2.17 30.07
C ILE A 29 -5.75 -2.12 28.56
N GLN A 30 -6.79 -1.96 27.75
CA GLN A 30 -6.68 -1.92 26.29
C GLN A 30 -6.84 -0.49 25.81
N GLN A 31 -5.92 -0.01 24.97
CA GLN A 31 -5.97 1.33 24.42
C GLN A 31 -6.79 1.34 23.12
N CYS A 32 -7.67 2.32 22.97
CA CYS A 32 -8.34 2.62 21.70
C CYS A 32 -7.26 3.00 20.66
N ARG A 33 -7.10 2.17 19.62
CA ARG A 33 -6.20 2.47 18.50
C ARG A 33 -6.91 3.16 17.32
N GLY A 34 -8.23 3.21 17.38
CA GLY A 34 -9.11 3.68 16.32
C GLY A 34 -9.33 5.17 16.24
N HIS A 35 -9.56 5.65 15.02
CA HIS A 35 -9.98 7.02 14.73
C HIS A 35 -11.50 7.07 14.60
N CYS A 36 -12.20 7.14 15.73
CA CYS A 36 -13.64 7.29 15.76
C CYS A 36 -14.08 8.68 15.28
N LYS A 37 -15.30 8.77 14.75
CA LYS A 37 -15.85 10.01 14.19
C LYS A 37 -15.87 11.18 15.19
N HIS A 38 -15.51 12.37 14.72
CA HIS A 38 -15.43 13.61 15.52
C HIS A 38 -14.49 13.52 16.74
N SER A 39 -13.49 12.65 16.69
CA SER A 39 -12.54 12.41 17.79
C SER A 39 -13.21 11.97 19.09
N VAL A 40 -14.39 11.38 19.01
CA VAL A 40 -15.08 10.79 20.17
C VAL A 40 -14.31 9.56 20.63
N PRO A 41 -14.13 9.31 21.94
CA PRO A 41 -13.48 8.09 22.42
C PRO A 41 -14.20 6.82 21.97
N CYS A 42 -13.46 5.74 21.76
CA CYS A 42 -14.05 4.44 21.45
C CYS A 42 -14.87 3.90 22.65
N ASN A 43 -15.79 2.97 22.38
CA ASN A 43 -16.64 2.36 23.38
C ASN A 43 -15.79 1.67 24.45
N HIS A 44 -15.91 2.12 25.69
CA HIS A 44 -15.13 1.64 26.83
C HIS A 44 -15.31 0.14 27.17
N VAL A 45 -16.37 -0.53 26.70
CA VAL A 45 -16.56 -1.97 26.90
C VAL A 45 -15.98 -2.77 25.75
N THR A 46 -16.31 -2.40 24.51
CA THR A 46 -16.05 -3.21 23.31
C THR A 46 -14.83 -2.75 22.51
N GLY A 47 -14.38 -1.52 22.69
CA GLY A 47 -13.32 -0.89 21.92
C GLY A 47 -13.78 -0.29 20.58
N LEU A 48 -15.04 -0.46 20.21
CA LEU A 48 -15.58 -0.08 18.90
C LEU A 48 -16.00 1.39 18.84
N CYS A 49 -16.02 1.97 17.64
CA CYS A 49 -16.57 3.31 17.44
C CYS A 49 -18.09 3.22 17.19
N ASP A 50 -18.91 3.60 18.18
CA ASP A 50 -20.37 3.47 18.10
C ASP A 50 -20.99 4.25 16.91
N ASN A 51 -20.39 5.37 16.53
CA ASN A 51 -20.81 6.20 15.40
C ASN A 51 -20.03 5.92 14.10
N GLY A 52 -19.29 4.81 14.07
CA GLY A 52 -18.37 4.48 12.99
C GLY A 52 -17.09 5.33 12.98
N CYS A 53 -16.31 5.15 11.92
CA CYS A 53 -14.99 5.75 11.78
C CYS A 53 -15.07 7.21 11.33
N SER A 54 -14.04 7.98 11.68
CA SER A 54 -13.79 9.27 11.06
C SER A 54 -13.64 9.12 9.54
N ASP A 55 -13.83 10.23 8.83
CA ASP A 55 -13.51 10.29 7.42
C ASP A 55 -12.06 9.84 7.22
N GLU A 56 -11.81 9.05 6.17
CA GLU A 56 -10.51 8.44 5.89
C GLU A 56 -10.10 7.29 6.80
N TRP A 57 -11.00 6.71 7.62
CA TRP A 57 -10.71 5.51 8.42
C TRP A 57 -11.74 4.39 8.21
N LYS A 58 -11.30 3.15 8.39
CA LYS A 58 -12.01 1.87 8.22
C LYS A 58 -11.45 0.83 9.19
N GLY A 59 -12.01 -0.39 9.15
CA GLY A 59 -11.68 -1.46 10.08
C GLY A 59 -12.67 -1.54 11.23
N THR A 60 -12.72 -2.69 11.89
CA THR A 60 -13.66 -2.95 12.99
C THR A 60 -13.45 -1.98 14.15
N PHE A 61 -12.20 -1.61 14.40
CA PHE A 61 -11.82 -0.65 15.43
C PHE A 61 -11.42 0.70 14.84
N CYS A 62 -11.73 1.00 13.57
CA CYS A 62 -11.33 2.25 12.90
C CYS A 62 -9.82 2.54 12.92
N GLU A 63 -9.04 1.48 12.93
CA GLU A 63 -7.58 1.46 13.01
C GLU A 63 -6.89 1.45 11.63
N ILE A 64 -7.67 1.25 10.57
CA ILE A 64 -7.18 1.14 9.20
C ILE A 64 -7.48 2.45 8.48
N GLU A 65 -6.47 3.16 8.01
CA GLU A 65 -6.69 4.30 7.13
C GLU A 65 -7.39 3.81 5.84
N LYS A 66 -8.48 4.48 5.45
CA LYS A 66 -9.30 4.17 4.28
C LYS A 66 -8.40 4.17 3.06
N VAL A 67 -8.24 2.98 2.45
CA VAL A 67 -7.56 2.72 1.17
C VAL A 67 -7.51 3.98 0.30
N VAL A 68 -6.40 4.69 0.41
CA VAL A 68 -6.17 5.94 -0.29
C VAL A 68 -5.84 5.55 -1.71
N THR A 69 -6.58 6.08 -2.69
CA THR A 69 -6.02 6.13 -4.04
C THR A 69 -4.83 7.07 -3.96
N PHE A 70 -3.62 6.52 -3.82
CA PHE A 70 -2.42 7.31 -3.61
C PHE A 70 -2.32 8.42 -4.66
N LYS A 71 -2.32 9.67 -4.21
CA LYS A 71 -1.75 10.77 -4.99
C LYS A 71 -0.24 10.68 -4.81
N TYR A 72 0.37 9.82 -5.62
CA TYR A 72 1.82 9.59 -5.56
C TYR A 72 2.56 10.93 -5.63
N LYS A 73 3.49 11.15 -4.70
CA LYS A 73 4.25 12.39 -4.63
C LYS A 73 5.21 12.48 -5.80
N THR A 74 5.93 11.39 -6.05
CA THR A 74 6.90 11.30 -7.14
C THR A 74 6.90 9.90 -7.73
N VAL A 75 7.03 9.81 -9.05
CA VAL A 75 7.26 8.53 -9.76
C VAL A 75 8.50 8.68 -10.60
N SER A 76 9.36 7.67 -10.56
CA SER A 76 10.62 7.68 -11.32
C SER A 76 11.01 6.27 -11.75
N GLN A 77 11.88 6.19 -12.74
CA GLN A 77 12.39 4.95 -13.30
C GLN A 77 13.91 5.06 -13.47
N SER A 78 14.59 3.91 -13.54
CA SER A 78 16.05 3.86 -13.66
C SER A 78 16.56 4.59 -14.90
N THR A 79 15.94 4.34 -16.05
CA THR A 79 16.24 4.96 -17.34
C THR A 79 14.95 5.21 -18.11
N THR A 80 14.96 6.15 -19.06
CA THR A 80 13.78 6.46 -19.89
C THR A 80 14.11 6.20 -21.34
N TYR A 81 13.35 5.32 -22.00
CA TYR A 81 13.55 5.06 -23.42
C TYR A 81 13.42 6.35 -24.25
N PRO A 82 14.30 6.59 -25.24
CA PRO A 82 14.25 7.82 -26.05
C PRO A 82 12.87 8.07 -26.65
N GLY A 83 12.31 9.25 -26.37
CA GLY A 83 11.00 9.68 -26.86
C GLY A 83 10.19 10.42 -25.80
N ILE A 84 9.12 11.11 -26.23
CA ILE A 84 8.31 11.99 -25.35
C ILE A 84 7.21 11.20 -24.59
N LYS A 85 6.96 9.94 -24.96
CA LYS A 85 5.77 9.17 -24.52
C LYS A 85 6.02 8.11 -23.45
N TYR A 86 7.19 8.09 -22.80
CA TYR A 86 7.63 7.00 -21.92
C TYR A 86 7.97 7.39 -20.49
N ASP A 87 7.47 8.54 -20.04
CA ASP A 87 7.65 9.06 -18.69
C ASP A 87 7.13 8.07 -17.63
N ALA A 88 7.86 7.95 -16.52
CA ALA A 88 7.51 7.04 -15.42
C ALA A 88 6.11 7.32 -14.84
N ARG A 89 5.64 8.57 -14.90
CA ARG A 89 4.31 8.98 -14.41
C ARG A 89 3.17 8.28 -15.15
N TYR A 90 3.38 7.85 -16.39
CA TYR A 90 2.37 7.08 -17.12
C TYR A 90 2.12 5.70 -16.53
N ALA A 91 3.02 5.19 -15.70
CA ALA A 91 2.73 3.95 -14.98
C ALA A 91 1.63 4.16 -13.92
N VAL A 92 1.33 5.37 -13.47
CA VAL A 92 0.37 5.59 -12.37
C VAL A 92 -0.84 6.45 -12.75
N ASP A 93 -0.95 6.83 -14.02
CA ASP A 93 -1.98 7.75 -14.53
C ASP A 93 -3.35 7.08 -14.77
N LYS A 94 -3.44 5.76 -14.58
CA LYS A 94 -4.63 4.92 -14.82
C LYS A 94 -5.11 4.94 -16.28
N ASN A 95 -4.27 5.34 -17.22
CA ASN A 95 -4.58 5.37 -18.64
C ASN A 95 -3.82 4.26 -19.38
N VAL A 96 -4.55 3.26 -19.85
CA VAL A 96 -3.95 2.09 -20.54
C VAL A 96 -3.36 2.41 -21.92
N THR A 97 -3.63 3.61 -22.46
CA THR A 97 -3.11 4.03 -23.78
C THR A 97 -1.69 4.60 -23.70
N THR A 98 -1.30 5.10 -22.53
CA THR A 98 0.05 5.58 -22.19
C THR A 98 0.85 4.46 -21.53
N CYS A 99 2.17 4.59 -21.48
CA CYS A 99 3.04 3.59 -20.86
C CYS A 99 4.38 4.18 -20.43
N ALA A 100 4.90 3.73 -19.29
CA ALA A 100 6.28 3.96 -18.90
C ALA A 100 7.19 2.92 -19.58
N ARG A 101 8.38 3.34 -19.99
CA ARG A 101 9.33 2.45 -20.67
C ARG A 101 10.76 2.83 -20.36
N THR A 102 11.53 1.84 -19.94
CA THR A 102 12.97 1.97 -19.69
C THR A 102 13.78 1.67 -20.95
N GLU A 103 15.05 2.00 -20.91
CA GLU A 103 15.99 1.55 -21.94
C GLU A 103 16.16 0.02 -21.95
N VAL A 104 16.78 -0.47 -23.01
CA VAL A 104 17.05 -1.90 -23.17
C VAL A 104 18.17 -2.38 -22.24
N ILE A 105 17.96 -3.52 -21.61
CA ILE A 105 18.94 -4.27 -20.81
C ILE A 105 19.48 -5.40 -21.69
N GLY A 106 20.77 -5.68 -21.61
CA GLY A 106 21.44 -6.70 -22.40
C GLY A 106 22.96 -6.58 -22.33
N THR A 107 23.67 -7.23 -23.24
CA THR A 107 25.15 -7.24 -23.27
C THR A 107 25.79 -5.86 -23.45
N THR A 108 25.05 -4.89 -23.95
CA THR A 108 25.51 -3.52 -24.20
C THR A 108 25.10 -2.53 -23.11
N SER A 109 24.27 -2.94 -22.15
CA SER A 109 23.85 -2.09 -21.03
C SER A 109 24.71 -2.35 -19.81
N VAL A 110 25.07 -1.28 -19.10
CA VAL A 110 25.80 -1.38 -17.82
C VAL A 110 24.89 -1.92 -16.72
N ASP A 111 23.58 -1.71 -16.85
CA ASP A 111 22.56 -2.11 -15.89
C ASP A 111 22.07 -3.53 -16.18
N GLN A 112 22.13 -4.41 -15.16
CA GLN A 112 21.60 -5.78 -15.24
C GLN A 112 20.11 -5.87 -14.91
N THR A 113 19.54 -4.82 -14.33
CA THR A 113 18.12 -4.73 -13.96
C THR A 113 17.60 -3.32 -14.19
N VAL A 114 16.30 -3.19 -14.40
CA VAL A 114 15.61 -1.89 -14.47
C VAL A 114 14.54 -1.85 -13.42
N TRP A 115 14.17 -0.64 -13.02
CA TRP A 115 13.16 -0.45 -12.00
C TRP A 115 12.33 0.79 -12.24
N TRP A 116 11.13 0.77 -11.67
CA TRP A 116 10.34 1.96 -11.38
C TRP A 116 10.08 2.00 -9.88
N LYS A 117 10.01 3.22 -9.37
CA LYS A 117 9.73 3.50 -7.97
C LYS A 117 8.63 4.55 -7.85
N VAL A 118 7.81 4.36 -6.85
CA VAL A 118 6.67 5.21 -6.54
C VAL A 118 6.82 5.66 -5.09
N ASP A 119 6.88 6.96 -4.88
CA ASP A 119 6.85 7.61 -3.57
C ASP A 119 5.38 7.84 -3.18
N LEU A 120 4.96 7.19 -2.10
CA LEU A 120 3.60 7.25 -1.59
C LEU A 120 3.29 8.61 -0.93
N GLY A 121 4.32 9.41 -0.62
CA GLY A 121 4.23 10.73 0.00
C GLY A 121 4.01 10.69 1.51
N VAL A 122 3.47 9.59 2.02
CA VAL A 122 3.19 9.30 3.43
C VAL A 122 3.54 7.84 3.72
N MET A 123 3.83 7.54 4.99
CA MET A 123 4.03 6.16 5.42
C MET A 123 2.67 5.44 5.47
N SER A 124 2.49 4.41 4.66
CA SER A 124 1.21 3.72 4.47
C SER A 124 1.36 2.22 4.45
N ILE A 125 0.33 1.50 4.89
CA ILE A 125 0.29 0.04 4.77
C ILE A 125 -0.08 -0.30 3.32
N VAL A 126 0.85 -0.92 2.59
CA VAL A 126 0.59 -1.41 1.22
C VAL A 126 -0.06 -2.78 1.35
N GLN A 127 -1.31 -2.93 0.93
CA GLN A 127 -2.02 -4.21 1.05
C GLN A 127 -1.93 -5.02 -0.23
N ARG A 128 -2.04 -4.35 -1.38
CA ARG A 128 -2.12 -5.02 -2.67
C ARG A 128 -1.42 -4.18 -3.74
N VAL A 129 -0.71 -4.84 -4.62
CA VAL A 129 -0.11 -4.20 -5.81
C VAL A 129 -0.68 -4.87 -7.05
N ASN A 130 -1.31 -4.07 -7.88
CA ASN A 130 -1.75 -4.45 -9.22
C ASN A 130 -0.79 -3.87 -10.25
N ILE A 131 -0.38 -4.69 -11.21
CA ILE A 131 0.45 -4.28 -12.34
C ILE A 131 -0.22 -4.74 -13.63
N LEU A 132 -0.47 -3.79 -14.52
CA LEU A 132 -1.02 -4.01 -15.84
C LEU A 132 0.04 -3.72 -16.90
N PHE A 133 0.39 -4.75 -17.64
CA PHE A 133 1.24 -4.64 -18.82
C PHE A 133 0.43 -4.29 -20.03
N ARG A 134 1.08 -3.60 -20.97
CA ARG A 134 0.50 -3.36 -22.28
C ARG A 134 0.18 -4.70 -22.91
N ASP A 135 -0.98 -4.83 -23.54
CA ASP A 135 -1.28 -5.97 -24.39
C ASP A 135 -1.07 -5.58 -25.87
N TYR A 136 -0.30 -6.39 -26.59
CA TYR A 136 -0.17 -6.27 -28.04
C TYR A 136 -0.75 -7.53 -28.65
N THR A 137 -1.85 -7.38 -29.38
CA THR A 137 -2.59 -8.48 -30.00
C THR A 137 -1.65 -9.41 -30.77
N GLY A 138 -1.66 -10.69 -30.40
CA GLY A 138 -0.80 -11.73 -31.00
C GLY A 138 0.59 -11.89 -30.39
N PHE A 139 0.97 -11.09 -29.38
CA PHE A 139 2.31 -11.14 -28.74
C PHE A 139 2.27 -11.46 -27.24
N GLU A 140 1.13 -11.87 -26.69
CA GLU A 140 0.93 -12.09 -25.24
C GLU A 140 2.03 -12.95 -24.60
N MET A 141 2.31 -14.14 -25.14
CA MET A 141 3.31 -15.06 -24.59
C MET A 141 4.71 -14.44 -24.53
N ARG A 142 5.07 -13.65 -25.54
CA ARG A 142 6.35 -12.92 -25.58
C ARG A 142 6.41 -11.86 -24.50
N GLN A 143 5.29 -11.20 -24.21
CA GLN A 143 5.19 -10.15 -23.19
C GLN A 143 5.19 -10.73 -21.77
N ARG A 144 4.53 -11.88 -21.57
CA ARG A 144 4.57 -12.62 -20.31
C ARG A 144 5.95 -13.17 -20.00
N GLY A 145 6.64 -13.76 -20.99
CA GLY A 145 8.05 -14.19 -20.86
C GLY A 145 9.01 -13.07 -20.50
N ARG A 146 8.68 -11.86 -20.96
CA ARG A 146 9.39 -10.64 -20.68
C ARG A 146 9.17 -10.14 -19.24
N PHE A 147 7.97 -10.35 -18.70
CA PHE A 147 7.64 -9.98 -17.32
C PHE A 147 8.13 -11.02 -16.28
N ALA A 148 8.49 -12.23 -16.70
CA ALA A 148 8.99 -13.27 -15.82
C ALA A 148 10.23 -12.84 -15.00
N GLY A 149 10.30 -13.29 -13.75
CA GLY A 149 11.42 -13.03 -12.83
C GLY A 149 11.40 -11.66 -12.14
N PHE A 150 10.31 -10.91 -12.26
CA PHE A 150 10.18 -9.62 -11.58
C PHE A 150 10.04 -9.76 -10.06
N SER A 151 10.34 -8.68 -9.34
CA SER A 151 10.13 -8.60 -7.89
C SER A 151 9.57 -7.26 -7.48
N ILE A 152 8.72 -7.25 -6.46
CA ILE A 152 8.15 -6.06 -5.84
C ILE A 152 8.75 -5.93 -4.45
N HIS A 153 9.22 -4.74 -4.17
CA HIS A 153 9.82 -4.36 -2.91
C HIS A 153 9.13 -3.14 -2.35
N VAL A 154 9.12 -3.04 -1.02
CA VAL A 154 8.63 -1.88 -0.29
C VAL A 154 9.73 -1.36 0.62
N SER A 155 9.81 -0.06 0.85
CA SER A 155 10.76 0.54 1.79
C SER A 155 10.05 1.46 2.77
N THR A 156 10.53 1.51 4.00
CA THR A 156 10.10 2.46 5.04
C THR A 156 10.77 3.83 4.91
N ASP A 157 11.80 3.96 4.07
CA ASP A 157 12.56 5.20 3.83
C ASP A 157 12.46 5.68 2.37
N ASP A 158 12.93 6.90 2.11
CA ASP A 158 12.92 7.58 0.80
C ASP A 158 14.13 7.24 -0.10
N LYS A 159 15.14 6.59 0.49
CA LYS A 159 16.41 6.23 -0.19
C LYS A 159 16.53 4.76 -0.50
N MET A 160 15.55 3.97 -0.08
CA MET A 160 15.48 2.53 -0.26
C MET A 160 16.60 1.74 0.43
N ASN A 161 17.08 2.24 1.58
CA ASN A 161 18.07 1.53 2.38
C ASN A 161 17.42 0.42 3.22
N SER A 162 16.13 0.58 3.52
CA SER A 162 15.33 -0.31 4.37
C SER A 162 14.33 -1.13 3.54
N GLU A 163 14.81 -1.75 2.47
CA GLU A 163 13.99 -2.50 1.52
C GLU A 163 13.53 -3.86 2.09
N SER A 164 12.25 -4.18 1.90
CA SER A 164 11.64 -5.47 2.22
C SER A 164 10.99 -6.06 0.97
N LEU A 165 11.24 -7.34 0.72
CA LEU A 165 10.64 -8.05 -0.41
C LEU A 165 9.15 -8.29 -0.15
N CYS A 166 8.29 -7.76 -1.01
CA CYS A 166 6.86 -8.10 -1.00
C CYS A 166 6.58 -9.34 -1.85
N TYR A 167 7.12 -9.39 -3.06
CA TYR A 167 6.83 -10.45 -4.03
C TYR A 167 8.03 -10.75 -4.91
N ARG A 168 8.20 -12.01 -5.28
CA ARG A 168 9.14 -12.46 -6.31
C ARG A 168 8.46 -13.51 -7.18
N ASP A 169 8.63 -13.37 -8.49
CA ASP A 169 8.14 -14.33 -9.46
C ASP A 169 8.99 -15.62 -9.45
N GLU A 170 8.34 -16.78 -9.29
CA GLU A 170 9.00 -18.09 -9.12
C GLU A 170 8.96 -18.98 -10.38
N GLY A 171 8.92 -18.37 -11.58
CA GLY A 171 9.22 -19.07 -12.83
C GLY A 171 8.02 -19.59 -13.63
N VAL A 172 6.79 -19.40 -13.16
CA VAL A 172 5.59 -19.48 -14.01
C VAL A 172 5.43 -18.15 -14.73
N LEU A 173 5.14 -18.18 -16.03
CA LEU A 173 4.92 -16.94 -16.80
C LEU A 173 3.80 -16.09 -16.19
N PRO A 174 4.10 -14.89 -15.65
CA PRO A 174 3.10 -14.07 -15.00
C PRO A 174 2.06 -13.56 -16.01
N PRO A 175 0.80 -13.35 -15.59
CA PRO A 175 -0.23 -12.75 -16.45
C PRO A 175 0.08 -11.27 -16.73
N LEU A 176 -0.44 -10.75 -17.85
CA LEU A 176 -0.30 -9.32 -18.17
C LEU A 176 -1.07 -8.41 -17.21
N ASN A 177 -2.12 -8.92 -16.58
CA ASN A 177 -2.79 -8.26 -15.45
C ASN A 177 -2.46 -9.06 -14.19
N PHE A 178 -1.49 -8.57 -13.43
CA PHE A 178 -0.98 -9.22 -12.25
C PHE A 178 -1.48 -8.49 -10.99
N THR A 179 -1.79 -9.26 -9.95
CA THR A 179 -2.17 -8.71 -8.65
C THR A 179 -1.60 -9.61 -7.56
N THR A 180 -0.90 -9.00 -6.61
CA THR A 180 -0.40 -9.69 -5.42
C THR A 180 -0.80 -8.94 -4.17
N GLU A 181 -0.96 -9.68 -3.08
CA GLU A 181 -1.09 -9.11 -1.74
C GLU A 181 0.32 -8.90 -1.18
N CYS A 182 0.58 -7.68 -0.70
CA CYS A 182 1.78 -7.35 0.05
C CYS A 182 1.41 -7.36 1.53
N ALA A 183 1.48 -8.50 2.21
CA ALA A 183 1.24 -8.56 3.64
C ALA A 183 2.48 -8.12 4.44
N VAL A 184 3.05 -6.95 4.12
CA VAL A 184 4.21 -6.45 4.85
C VAL A 184 3.71 -5.81 6.14
N LEU A 185 4.13 -6.35 7.29
CA LEU A 185 3.70 -5.89 8.62
C LEU A 185 4.08 -4.43 8.93
N ASN A 186 4.92 -3.82 8.09
CA ASN A 186 5.45 -2.48 8.26
C ASN A 186 4.83 -1.49 7.27
N GLN A 187 4.72 -0.23 7.68
CA GLN A 187 4.34 0.88 6.81
C GLN A 187 5.43 1.08 5.74
N ALA A 188 5.03 1.24 4.49
CA ALA A 188 5.90 1.58 3.38
C ALA A 188 5.76 3.07 3.03
N PHE A 189 6.88 3.68 2.68
CA PHE A 189 6.97 5.01 2.10
C PHE A 189 7.21 4.94 0.59
N MET A 190 7.90 3.90 0.12
CA MET A 190 8.15 3.66 -1.30
C MET A 190 7.79 2.23 -1.72
N VAL A 191 7.36 2.10 -2.98
CA VAL A 191 7.21 0.81 -3.66
C VAL A 191 8.11 0.82 -4.88
N LYS A 192 8.93 -0.22 -5.05
CA LYS A 192 9.77 -0.44 -6.23
C LYS A 192 9.43 -1.78 -6.86
N THR A 193 9.34 -1.82 -8.18
CA THR A 193 9.38 -3.09 -8.90
C THR A 193 10.67 -3.17 -9.69
N VAL A 194 11.32 -4.31 -9.60
CA VAL A 194 12.56 -4.64 -10.30
C VAL A 194 12.25 -5.66 -11.37
N LEU A 195 12.80 -5.44 -12.56
CA LEU A 195 12.74 -6.36 -13.68
C LEU A 195 14.14 -6.79 -14.10
N SER A 196 14.22 -8.03 -14.56
CA SER A 196 15.46 -8.64 -15.05
C SER A 196 15.57 -8.64 -16.59
N VAL A 197 14.61 -8.02 -17.29
CA VAL A 197 14.49 -8.00 -18.77
C VAL A 197 13.91 -6.64 -19.20
N PRO A 198 14.26 -6.05 -20.37
CA PRO A 198 13.77 -4.72 -20.72
C PRO A 198 12.29 -4.68 -21.10
N GLN A 199 11.51 -3.78 -20.47
CA GLN A 199 10.05 -3.77 -20.56
C GLN A 199 9.38 -2.44 -20.88
N ILE A 200 8.11 -2.58 -21.28
CA ILE A 200 7.08 -1.54 -21.41
C ILE A 200 6.02 -1.83 -20.35
N VAL A 201 5.82 -0.94 -19.39
CA VAL A 201 4.75 -1.04 -18.38
C VAL A 201 3.64 -0.07 -18.74
N SER A 202 2.39 -0.54 -18.79
CA SER A 202 1.25 0.33 -19.07
C SER A 202 0.70 0.98 -17.82
N THR A 203 0.51 0.24 -16.73
CA THR A 203 -0.03 0.79 -15.48
C THR A 203 0.41 -0.03 -14.27
N ILE A 204 0.56 0.63 -13.13
CA ILE A 204 0.83 0.12 -11.79
C ILE A 204 -0.16 0.82 -10.88
N HIS A 205 -0.94 0.02 -10.18
CA HIS A 205 -1.89 0.51 -9.19
C HIS A 205 -1.54 -0.11 -7.84
N VAL A 206 -1.01 0.73 -6.94
CA VAL A 206 -0.77 0.38 -5.54
C VAL A 206 -2.05 0.69 -4.77
N ILE A 207 -2.48 -0.25 -3.92
CA ILE A 207 -3.68 -0.20 -3.09
C ILE A 207 -3.30 -0.45 -1.63
#